data_AF-A0A7U6Y4U9-F1
#
_entry.id   AF-A0A7U6Y4U9-F1
#
_cell.length_a   1.000
_cell.length_b   1.000
_cell.length_c   1.000
_cell.angle_alpha   90.00
_cell.angle_beta   90.00
_cell.angle_gamma   90.00
#
_symmetry.space_group_name_H-M   'P 1'
#
loop_
_entity.id
_entity.type
_entity.pdbx_description
1 polymer ?
#
loop_
_entity_poly.entity_id
_entity_poly.type
_entity_poly.pdbx_seq_one_letter_code
_entity_poly.pdbx_strand_id
1 'polypeptide(L)' 'MTRPYEIALYNAEVRRLVYEGEHHRQYPDSWADTHYIEIEAENEAKATDKIKNKYPPDRGFVIERVQAL' A
#
# COMPACT_ATOMS: atom_id res chain seq x y z
N MET A 1 -23.94 -0.47 -3.58
CA MET A 1 -23.64 0.46 -2.47
C MET A 1 -22.16 0.30 -2.13
N THR A 2 -21.43 1.38 -1.91
CA THR A 2 -20.03 1.31 -1.43
C THR A 2 -19.98 1.40 0.08
N ARG A 3 -18.89 0.91 0.65
CA ARG A 3 -18.53 1.00 2.06
C ARG A 3 -17.05 1.40 2.19
N PRO A 4 -16.65 2.02 3.29
CA PRO A 4 -15.26 2.34 3.55
C PRO A 4 -14.46 1.07 3.86
N TYR A 5 -13.22 1.06 3.39
CA TYR A 5 -12.22 0.04 3.66
C TYR A 5 -10.91 0.70 4.04
N GLU A 6 -10.26 0.21 5.08
CA GLU A 6 -8.88 0.54 5.43
C GLU A 6 -7.92 -0.47 4.80
N ILE A 7 -6.88 0.03 4.14
CA ILE A 7 -5.84 -0.78 3.53
C ILE A 7 -4.50 -0.43 4.16
N ALA A 8 -3.86 -1.44 4.74
CA ALA A 8 -2.50 -1.36 5.23
C ALA A 8 -1.55 -1.83 4.12
N LEU A 9 -0.60 -0.98 3.71
CA LEU A 9 0.41 -1.33 2.71
C LEU A 9 1.74 -0.61 2.95
N TYR A 10 2.82 -1.17 2.45
CA TYR A 10 4.16 -0.57 2.47
C TYR A 10 4.84 -0.79 1.12
N ASN A 11 6.03 -0.21 0.92
CA ASN A 11 6.88 -0.52 -0.23
C ASN A 11 8.06 -1.39 0.22
N ALA A 12 8.09 -2.65 -0.25
CA ALA A 12 9.09 -3.63 0.14
C ALA A 12 10.50 -3.27 -0.34
N GLU A 13 10.62 -2.61 -1.49
CA GLU A 13 11.91 -2.14 -2.01
C GLU A 13 12.45 -0.99 -1.17
N VAL A 14 11.60 -0.01 -0.83
CA VAL A 14 11.96 1.08 0.09
C VAL A 14 12.36 0.51 1.45
N ARG A 15 11.58 -0.42 2.01
CA ARG A 15 11.89 -1.08 3.30
C ARG A 15 13.25 -1.77 3.28
N ARG A 16 13.58 -2.47 2.19
CA ARG A 16 14.88 -3.13 2.01
C ARG A 16 16.02 -2.11 1.94
N LEU A 17 15.89 -1.06 1.13
CA LEU A 17 16.93 -0.05 0.97
C LEU A 17 17.19 0.69 2.28
N VAL A 18 16.14 1.12 2.98
CA VAL A 18 16.27 1.80 4.29
C VAL A 18 16.98 0.90 5.30
N TYR A 19 16.67 -0.40 5.32
CA TYR A 19 17.38 -1.38 6.17
C TYR A 19 18.88 -1.50 5.83
N GLU A 20 19.23 -1.37 4.55
CA GLU A 20 20.61 -1.38 4.06
C GLU A 20 21.34 -0.04 4.25
N GLY A 21 20.66 1.00 4.77
CA GLY A 21 21.21 2.35 4.90
C GLY A 21 21.19 3.16 3.59
N GLU A 22 20.42 2.70 2.61
CA GLU A 22 20.24 3.29 1.29
C GLU A 22 18.85 3.93 1.14
N HIS A 23 18.65 4.71 0.07
CA HIS A 23 17.39 5.42 -0.20
C HIS A 23 16.81 5.05 -1.56
N HIS A 24 15.48 4.92 -1.63
CA HIS A 24 14.80 4.68 -2.90
C HIS A 24 14.79 5.95 -3.76
N ARG A 25 15.08 5.83 -5.05
CA ARG A 25 15.23 6.98 -5.96
C ARG A 25 13.94 7.76 -6.21
N GLN A 26 12.79 7.10 -6.10
CA GLN A 26 11.49 7.65 -6.49
C GLN A 26 10.51 7.80 -5.34
N TYR A 27 10.77 7.12 -4.20
CA TYR A 27 9.83 7.04 -3.10
C TYR A 27 10.56 7.43 -1.82
N PRO A 28 9.96 8.25 -0.94
CA PRO A 28 10.57 8.60 0.33
C PRO A 28 10.66 7.37 1.25
N ASP A 29 11.66 7.38 2.13
CA ASP A 29 11.90 6.33 3.13
C ASP A 29 10.70 6.03 4.01
N SER A 30 9.78 6.98 4.19
CA SER A 30 8.55 6.75 4.94
C SER A 30 7.73 5.59 4.39
N TRP A 31 7.87 5.24 3.11
CA TRP A 31 7.23 4.06 2.52
C TRP A 31 7.85 2.71 2.96
N ALA A 32 8.93 2.72 3.73
CA ALA A 32 9.40 1.54 4.45
C ALA A 32 8.40 1.11 5.53
N ASP A 33 7.74 2.06 6.19
CA ASP A 33 6.72 1.79 7.19
C ASP A 33 5.38 1.43 6.55
N THR A 34 4.49 0.81 7.33
CA THR A 34 3.12 0.53 6.88
C THR A 34 2.28 1.81 6.89
N HIS A 35 1.68 2.13 5.74
CA HIS A 35 0.72 3.20 5.55
C HIS A 35 -0.70 2.65 5.54
N TYR A 36 -1.62 3.41 6.13
CA TYR A 36 -3.05 3.10 6.18
C TYR A 36 -3.79 4.05 5.25
N ILE A 37 -4.56 3.48 4.32
CA ILE A 37 -5.30 4.24 3.30
C ILE A 37 -6.76 3.82 3.34
N GLU A 38 -7.63 4.79 3.55
CA GLU A 38 -9.07 4.59 3.48
C GLU A 38 -9.59 4.77 2.04
N ILE A 39 -10.40 3.82 1.57
CA ILE A 39 -11.06 3.89 0.26
C ILE A 39 -12.49 3.36 0.30
N GLU A 40 -13.36 3.97 -0.52
CA GLU A 40 -14.72 3.49 -0.75
C GLU A 40 -14.75 2.39 -1.83
N ALA A 41 -15.35 1.24 -1.53
CA ALA A 41 -15.51 0.14 -2.48
C ALA A 41 -16.78 -0.67 -2.26
N GLU A 42 -17.21 -1.40 -3.28
CA GLU A 42 -18.39 -2.28 -3.18
C GLU A 42 -18.11 -3.53 -2.34
N ASN A 43 -16.86 -4.01 -2.39
CA ASN A 43 -16.36 -5.16 -1.65
C ASN A 43 -14.82 -5.10 -1.55
N GLU A 44 -14.24 -6.01 -0.78
CA GLU A 44 -12.80 -6.12 -0.54
C GLU A 44 -11.97 -6.34 -1.82
N ALA A 45 -12.49 -7.12 -2.78
CA ALA A 45 -11.82 -7.34 -4.05
C ALA A 45 -11.74 -6.04 -4.87
N LYS A 46 -12.83 -5.26 -4.92
CA LYS A 46 -12.84 -3.94 -5.57
C LYS A 46 -11.96 -2.92 -4.84
N ALA A 47 -11.88 -3.00 -3.51
CA ALA A 47 -10.95 -2.18 -2.73
C ALA A 47 -9.49 -2.52 -3.13
N THR A 48 -9.18 -3.80 -3.19
CA THR A 48 -7.87 -4.32 -3.60
C THR A 48 -7.51 -3.92 -5.03
N ASP A 49 -8.42 -4.04 -5.99
CA ASP A 49 -8.16 -3.63 -7.38
C ASP A 49 -7.88 -2.12 -7.48
N LYS A 50 -8.67 -1.31 -6.76
CA LYS A 50 -8.46 0.14 -6.71
C LYS A 50 -7.09 0.50 -6.13
N ILE A 51 -6.69 -0.14 -5.03
CA ILE A 51 -5.41 0.18 -4.39
C ILE A 51 -4.23 -0.29 -5.23
N LYS A 52 -4.32 -1.46 -5.89
CA LYS A 52 -3.29 -1.95 -6.81
C LYS A 52 -3.08 -1.02 -8.01
N ASN A 53 -4.13 -0.36 -8.50
CA ASN A 53 -3.96 0.64 -9.56
C ASN A 53 -3.20 1.89 -9.08
N LYS A 54 -3.37 2.29 -7.81
CA LYS A 54 -2.71 3.47 -7.25
C LYS A 54 -1.30 3.19 -6.71
N TYR A 55 -1.11 2.00 -6.14
CA TYR A 55 0.12 1.52 -5.51
C TYR A 55 0.41 0.13 -6.06
N PRO A 56 1.00 0.05 -7.27
CA PRO A 56 1.06 -1.19 -8.01
C PRO A 56 2.19 -2.09 -7.50
N PRO A 57 1.95 -3.42 -7.45
CA PRO A 57 2.91 -4.36 -6.87
C PRO A 57 4.22 -4.48 -7.68
N ASP A 58 4.18 -4.18 -8.99
CA ASP A 58 5.37 -4.11 -9.84
C ASP A 58 6.31 -2.95 -9.49
N ARG A 59 5.84 -1.96 -8.71
CA ARG A 59 6.65 -0.88 -8.12
C ARG A 59 7.01 -1.12 -6.65
N GLY A 60 6.92 -2.37 -6.20
CA GLY A 60 7.34 -2.78 -4.86
C GLY A 60 6.28 -2.61 -3.76
N PHE A 61 5.06 -2.16 -4.08
CA PHE A 61 4.01 -2.03 -3.07
C PHE A 61 3.43 -3.39 -2.67
N VAL A 62 3.34 -3.61 -1.36
CA VAL A 62 2.80 -4.83 -0.77
C VAL A 62 1.63 -4.47 0.13
N ILE A 63 0.46 -5.04 -0.19
CA ILE A 63 -0.75 -4.94 0.63
C ILE A 63 -0.62 -5.96 1.77
N GLU A 64 -0.63 -5.48 2.99
CA GLU A 64 -0.55 -6.29 4.21
C GLU A 64 -1.94 -6.67 4.74
N ARG A 65 -2.90 -5.74 4.66
CA ARG A 65 -4.28 -5.96 5.12
C ARG A 65 -5.27 -5.14 4.32
N VAL A 66 -6.46 -5.71 4.11
CA VAL A 66 -7.66 -4.98 3.69
C VAL A 66 -8.75 -5.28 4.71
N GLN A 67 -9.41 -4.25 5.23
CA GLN A 67 -10.44 -4.39 6.27
C GLN A 67 -11.60 -3.45 5.99
N ALA A 68 -12.84 -3.93 6.10
CA ALA A 68 -14.02 -3.07 6.07
C ALA A 68 -14.12 -2.27 7.38
N LEU A 69 -14.48 -0.99 7.27
CA LEU A 69 -14.72 -0.10 8.42
C LEU A 69 -16.20 -0.06 8.82
#